data_AF-A0A956GRZ8-F1
#
_entry.id   AF-A0A956GRZ8-F1
#
_cell.length_a   1.000
_cell.length_b   1.000
_cell.length_c   1.000
_cell.angle_alpha   90.00
_cell.angle_beta   90.00
_cell.angle_gamma   90.00
#
_symmetry.space_group_name_H-M   'P 1'
#
loop_
_entity.id
_entity.type
_entity.pdbx_description
1 polymer ?
#
loop_
_entity_poly.entity_id
_entity_poly.type
_entity_poly.pdbx_seq_one_letter_code
_entity_poly.pdbx_strand_id
1 'polypeptide(L)'
;MTDRIPSFFLLVPGPWEHPREVIDALRARGISAAPRAGTPALDGVYVDVVADRDLARGFAWGPDGALPDDVVALVDGFGRAALVEIAQRLDRAAARAAALGRALRDVGGVAVRMEGSGAASTWEPWLARLDSGLSTDLYAASVIRVQDDDTQFTCGMHQFELPDAEIAMADPDTAARWLAGFGVFQLAEDPALASGHTFRPDDASPRRAFERWPDHRHHPDDGRHNPFGVWRFLPEGAPGLGAQDLVPTIIPALVAQLLAAERAKGSALTRMEVERLVAEAPAMAVDARRALALERSRGYADLEPRRAWEQWQLVRATLV
;
A
#
# COMPACT_ATOMS: atom_id res chain seq x y z
N MET A 1 6.31 -14.45 17.64
CA MET A 1 6.50 -13.58 16.46
C MET A 1 6.81 -12.21 17.02
N THR A 2 7.94 -11.62 16.68
CA THR A 2 8.22 -10.21 17.00
C THR A 2 7.18 -9.39 16.26
N ASP A 3 6.47 -8.48 16.94
CA ASP A 3 5.46 -7.66 16.28
C ASP A 3 6.13 -6.86 15.15
N ARG A 4 5.69 -7.09 13.92
CA ARG A 4 6.09 -6.27 12.77
C ARG A 4 5.68 -4.84 13.06
N ILE A 5 6.58 -3.90 12.85
CA ILE A 5 6.27 -2.48 12.90
C ILE A 5 5.90 -2.04 11.47
N PRO A 6 4.67 -1.54 11.24
CA PRO A 6 4.32 -0.96 9.94
C PRO A 6 5.15 0.30 9.70
N SER A 7 5.46 0.56 8.44
CA SER A 7 6.17 1.77 8.03
C SER A 7 5.61 2.30 6.70
N PHE A 8 5.73 3.61 6.51
CA PHE A 8 5.61 4.24 5.19
C PHE A 8 6.81 5.16 4.94
N PHE A 9 6.99 5.52 3.67
CA PHE A 9 8.20 6.13 3.17
C PHE A 9 7.91 7.40 2.39
N LEU A 10 8.65 8.45 2.72
CA LEU A 10 8.66 9.71 1.99
C LEU A 10 9.97 9.82 1.23
N LEU A 11 9.90 10.36 0.02
CA LEU A 11 11.07 10.79 -0.75
C LEU A 11 11.00 12.31 -0.90
N VAL A 12 12.03 12.99 -0.42
CA VAL A 12 12.06 14.45 -0.33
C VAL A 12 13.32 14.98 -1.01
N PRO A 13 13.24 15.50 -2.25
CA PRO A 13 14.36 16.10 -2.95
C PRO A 13 14.84 17.38 -2.25
N GLY A 14 16.15 17.60 -2.28
CA GLY A 14 16.78 18.76 -1.63
C GLY A 14 18.30 18.66 -1.63
N PRO A 15 18.99 19.61 -0.97
CA PRO A 15 20.45 19.76 -1.01
C PRO A 15 21.20 18.75 -0.12
N TRP A 16 20.78 17.48 -0.11
CA TRP A 16 21.29 16.48 0.83
C TRP A 16 22.55 15.79 0.29
N GLU A 17 23.64 15.85 1.02
CA GLU A 17 24.83 15.05 0.70
C GLU A 17 24.89 13.77 1.52
N HIS A 18 24.54 13.86 2.82
CA HIS A 18 24.63 12.74 3.75
C HIS A 18 23.42 12.64 4.70
N PRO A 19 23.00 11.42 5.11
CA PRO A 19 21.87 11.25 6.04
C PRO A 19 22.04 12.01 7.36
N ARG A 20 23.28 12.14 7.86
CA ARG A 20 23.56 12.88 9.11
C ARG A 20 23.15 14.34 9.05
N GLU A 21 23.29 14.98 7.90
CA GLU A 21 22.94 16.39 7.72
C GLU A 21 21.44 16.59 7.87
N VAL A 22 20.65 15.71 7.23
CA VAL A 22 19.19 15.71 7.35
C VAL A 22 18.78 15.44 8.80
N ILE A 23 19.38 14.43 9.45
CA ILE A 23 19.08 14.08 10.84
C ILE A 23 19.39 15.24 11.81
N ASP A 24 20.54 15.88 11.66
CA ASP A 24 20.92 17.00 12.53
C ASP A 24 20.02 18.22 12.30
N ALA A 25 19.61 18.45 11.05
CA ALA A 25 18.68 19.54 10.70
C ALA A 25 17.25 19.29 11.24
N LEU A 26 16.79 18.03 11.25
CA LEU A 26 15.56 17.61 11.91
C LEU A 26 15.64 17.73 13.43
N ARG A 27 16.77 17.32 14.03
CA ARG A 27 17.02 17.43 15.48
C ARG A 27 16.98 18.89 15.93
N ALA A 28 17.55 19.81 15.15
CA ALA A 28 17.49 21.25 15.42
C ALA A 28 16.05 21.81 15.43
N ARG A 29 15.09 21.10 14.84
CA ARG A 29 13.65 21.41 14.84
C ARG A 29 12.86 20.56 15.84
N GLY A 30 13.54 19.85 16.74
CA GLY A 30 12.92 19.04 17.78
C GLY A 30 12.41 17.67 17.30
N ILE A 31 12.79 17.23 16.10
CA ILE A 31 12.39 15.92 15.57
C ILE A 31 13.53 14.92 15.77
N SER A 32 13.24 13.85 16.51
CA SER A 32 14.17 12.72 16.67
C SER A 32 14.18 11.87 15.41
N ALA A 33 15.35 11.70 14.82
CA ALA A 33 15.58 10.82 13.67
C ALA A 33 16.90 10.06 13.83
N ALA A 34 16.98 8.90 13.21
CA ALA A 34 18.15 8.03 13.21
C ALA A 34 18.54 7.64 11.77
N PRO A 35 19.79 7.22 11.51
CA PRO A 35 20.12 6.61 10.22
C PRO A 35 19.29 5.34 10.02
N ARG A 36 18.88 5.07 8.78
CA ARG A 36 18.21 3.82 8.41
C ARG A 36 19.14 2.63 8.64
N ALA A 37 18.81 1.80 9.63
CA ALA A 37 19.55 0.57 9.92
C ALA A 37 18.68 -0.43 10.70
N GLY A 38 18.69 -1.70 10.26
CA GLY A 38 18.06 -2.80 11.00
C GLY A 38 16.53 -2.71 11.05
N THR A 39 15.95 -3.27 12.12
CA THR A 39 14.49 -3.29 12.34
C THR A 39 14.05 -1.97 12.98
N PRO A 40 13.02 -1.30 12.42
CA PRO A 40 12.52 -0.06 13.00
C PRO A 40 11.85 -0.30 14.36
N ALA A 41 11.95 0.70 15.22
CA ALA A 41 11.19 0.78 16.47
C ALA A 41 9.90 1.54 16.21
N LEU A 42 8.81 1.14 16.90
CA LEU A 42 7.54 1.86 16.84
C LEU A 42 7.76 3.36 17.06
N ASP A 43 7.12 4.16 16.23
CA ASP A 43 7.21 5.62 16.25
C ASP A 43 8.56 6.23 15.85
N GLY A 44 9.55 5.40 15.48
CA GLY A 44 10.83 5.87 14.98
C GLY A 44 10.73 6.57 13.63
N VAL A 45 11.65 7.52 13.41
CA VAL A 45 11.90 8.16 12.11
C VAL A 45 13.31 7.82 11.68
N TYR A 46 13.45 7.28 10.48
CA TYR A 46 14.73 6.85 9.93
C TYR A 46 15.00 7.53 8.61
N VAL A 47 16.24 7.94 8.41
CA VAL A 47 16.64 8.71 7.23
C VAL A 47 17.79 8.03 6.52
N ASP A 48 17.69 8.00 5.20
CA ASP A 48 18.78 7.75 4.26
C ASP A 48 18.79 8.84 3.18
N VAL A 49 19.84 8.88 2.36
CA VAL A 49 19.93 9.78 1.20
C VAL A 49 20.21 8.94 -0.03
N VAL A 50 19.33 9.04 -1.00
CA VAL A 50 19.41 8.31 -2.27
C VAL A 50 19.74 9.27 -3.40
N ALA A 51 20.57 8.80 -4.33
CA ALA A 51 20.83 9.49 -5.59
C ALA A 51 20.07 8.78 -6.71
N ASP A 52 19.35 9.55 -7.53
CA ASP A 52 18.60 9.05 -8.66
C ASP A 52 18.72 10.04 -9.82
N ARG A 53 19.19 9.55 -10.97
CA ARG A 53 19.38 10.37 -12.18
C ARG A 53 18.05 10.68 -12.87
N ASP A 54 17.01 9.91 -12.60
CA ASP A 54 15.67 10.10 -13.15
C ASP A 54 14.69 10.64 -12.10
N LEU A 55 15.21 11.22 -11.00
CA LEU A 55 14.40 11.69 -9.86
C LEU A 55 13.28 12.62 -10.30
N ALA A 56 13.55 13.56 -11.21
CA ALA A 56 12.58 14.51 -11.74
C ALA A 56 11.36 13.83 -12.37
N ARG A 57 11.54 12.68 -13.05
CA ARG A 57 10.43 11.90 -13.63
C ARG A 57 9.45 11.44 -12.55
N GLY A 58 9.96 11.09 -11.37
CA GLY A 58 9.16 10.71 -10.21
C GLY A 58 8.33 11.86 -9.61
N PHE A 59 8.60 13.11 -9.99
CA PHE A 59 7.91 14.31 -9.51
C PHE A 59 7.15 15.04 -10.63
N ALA A 60 7.10 14.51 -11.85
CA ALA A 60 6.40 15.16 -12.97
C ALA A 60 4.88 15.18 -12.79
N TRP A 61 4.32 14.22 -12.05
CA TRP A 61 2.87 14.07 -11.87
C TRP A 61 2.51 13.62 -10.47
N GLY A 62 1.40 14.15 -9.95
CA GLY A 62 0.86 13.86 -8.62
C GLY A 62 -0.66 13.61 -8.63
N PRO A 63 -1.27 13.43 -7.44
CA PRO A 63 -2.72 13.27 -7.31
C PRO A 63 -3.54 14.41 -7.91
N ASP A 64 -2.98 15.62 -7.94
CA ASP A 64 -3.62 16.86 -8.42
C ASP A 64 -3.24 17.23 -9.86
N GLY A 65 -2.52 16.35 -10.56
CA GLY A 65 -2.01 16.60 -11.90
C GLY A 65 -0.51 16.88 -11.94
N ALA A 66 -0.06 17.55 -13.00
CA ALA A 66 1.35 17.91 -13.18
C ALA A 66 1.82 18.86 -12.07
N LEU A 67 3.03 18.62 -11.54
CA LEU A 67 3.67 19.57 -10.64
C LEU A 67 4.23 20.76 -11.45
N PRO A 68 4.44 21.93 -10.82
CA PRO A 68 5.05 23.08 -11.49
C PRO A 68 6.43 22.77 -12.09
N ASP A 69 6.69 23.26 -13.31
CA ASP A 69 7.93 22.99 -14.04
C ASP A 69 9.19 23.45 -13.29
N ASP A 70 9.10 24.55 -12.53
CA ASP A 70 10.19 25.07 -11.71
C ASP A 70 10.50 24.14 -10.53
N VAL A 71 9.49 23.54 -9.91
CA VAL A 71 9.67 22.49 -8.89
C VAL A 71 10.34 21.27 -9.51
N VAL A 72 9.88 20.79 -10.66
CA VAL A 72 10.47 19.63 -11.35
C VAL A 72 11.93 19.90 -11.74
N ALA A 73 12.24 21.10 -12.24
CA ALA A 73 13.61 21.49 -12.58
C ALA A 73 14.52 21.59 -11.34
N LEU A 74 14.00 22.07 -10.19
CA LEU A 74 14.74 22.06 -8.93
C LEU A 74 15.05 20.62 -8.47
N VAL A 75 14.08 19.71 -8.56
CA VAL A 75 14.27 18.29 -8.24
C VAL A 75 15.37 17.69 -9.12
N ASP A 76 15.35 17.96 -10.42
CA ASP A 76 16.38 17.51 -11.37
C ASP A 76 17.77 18.03 -10.99
N GLY A 77 17.86 19.32 -10.64
CA GLY A 77 19.11 19.98 -10.25
C GLY A 77 19.77 19.40 -9.00
N PHE A 78 19.01 18.83 -8.06
CA PHE A 78 19.56 18.16 -6.89
C PHE A 78 20.07 16.75 -7.19
N GLY A 79 19.35 15.97 -8.00
CA GLY A 79 19.67 14.57 -8.31
C GLY A 79 19.72 13.63 -7.09
N ARG A 80 19.28 14.11 -5.92
CA ARG A 80 19.27 13.39 -4.63
C ARG A 80 18.02 13.73 -3.83
N ALA A 81 17.62 12.79 -2.98
CA ALA A 81 16.50 12.95 -2.07
C ALA A 81 16.74 12.25 -0.74
N ALA A 82 16.16 12.81 0.32
CA ALA A 82 16.08 12.15 1.61
C ALA A 82 14.99 11.08 1.51
N LEU A 83 15.36 9.83 1.75
CA LEU A 83 14.43 8.73 1.93
C LEU A 83 14.12 8.62 3.43
N VAL A 84 12.87 8.88 3.79
CA VAL A 84 12.44 9.00 5.19
C VAL A 84 11.41 7.92 5.49
N GLU A 85 11.76 6.99 6.36
CA GLU A 85 10.85 5.98 6.91
C GLU A 85 10.21 6.50 8.20
N ILE A 86 8.89 6.39 8.31
CA ILE A 86 8.15 6.61 9.54
C ILE A 86 7.57 5.28 9.96
N ALA A 87 8.02 4.77 11.11
CA ALA A 87 7.70 3.44 11.64
C ALA A 87 6.35 3.43 12.37
N GLN A 88 5.29 3.69 11.61
CA GLN A 88 3.90 3.66 12.03
C GLN A 88 3.00 3.58 10.79
N ARG A 89 1.72 3.23 10.94
CA ARG A 89 0.73 3.46 9.86
C ARG A 89 0.45 4.95 9.65
N LEU A 90 0.19 5.35 8.41
CA LEU A 90 -0.03 6.75 8.08
C LEU A 90 -1.27 7.36 8.81
N ASP A 91 -2.36 6.61 9.00
CA ASP A 91 -3.52 7.07 9.78
C ASP A 91 -3.22 7.35 11.26
N ARG A 92 -2.16 6.75 11.79
CA ARG A 92 -1.71 6.96 13.18
C ARG A 92 -0.58 7.97 13.29
N ALA A 93 0.03 8.33 12.16
CA ALA A 93 1.19 9.20 12.09
C ALA A 93 0.97 10.49 11.28
N ALA A 94 -0.26 10.81 10.84
CA ALA A 94 -0.54 11.98 10.00
C ALA A 94 0.04 13.28 10.58
N ALA A 95 -0.19 13.57 11.87
CA ALA A 95 0.36 14.76 12.53
C ALA A 95 1.90 14.75 12.60
N ARG A 96 2.51 13.58 12.82
CA ARG A 96 3.98 13.43 12.82
C ARG A 96 4.55 13.61 11.41
N ALA A 97 3.89 13.06 10.39
CA ALA A 97 4.25 13.23 8.99
C ALA A 97 4.17 14.71 8.57
N ALA A 98 3.14 15.43 9.00
CA ALA A 98 3.01 16.87 8.74
C ALA A 98 4.11 17.68 9.43
N ALA A 99 4.42 17.39 10.70
CA ALA A 99 5.51 18.03 11.42
C ALA A 99 6.87 17.78 10.75
N LEU A 100 7.11 16.53 10.34
CA LEU A 100 8.32 16.13 9.61
C LEU A 100 8.42 16.81 8.25
N GLY A 101 7.33 16.86 7.47
CA GLY A 101 7.30 17.54 6.19
C GLY A 101 7.57 19.03 6.29
N ARG A 102 6.98 19.71 7.29
CA ARG A 102 7.32 21.13 7.58
C ARG A 102 8.80 21.29 7.91
N ALA A 103 9.34 20.42 8.76
CA ALA A 103 10.76 20.50 9.11
C ALA A 103 11.67 20.29 7.90
N LEU A 104 11.36 19.32 7.03
CA LEU A 104 12.10 19.02 5.79
C LEU A 104 12.01 20.16 4.78
N ARG A 105 10.82 20.73 4.57
CA ARG A 105 10.63 21.94 3.76
C ARG A 105 11.49 23.09 4.27
N ASP A 106 11.46 23.35 5.57
CA ASP A 106 12.18 24.47 6.18
C ASP A 106 13.71 24.31 6.14
N VAL A 107 14.24 23.12 5.82
CA VAL A 107 15.69 22.86 5.62
C VAL A 107 16.09 22.74 4.15
N GLY A 108 15.19 23.04 3.21
CA GLY A 108 15.48 23.06 1.78
C GLY A 108 14.90 21.91 0.97
N GLY A 109 14.03 21.08 1.56
CA GLY A 109 13.24 20.12 0.80
C GLY A 109 12.25 20.84 -0.12
N VAL A 110 12.15 20.44 -1.38
CA VAL A 110 11.37 21.18 -2.39
C VAL A 110 10.00 20.58 -2.73
N ALA A 111 9.84 19.27 -2.53
CA ALA A 111 8.60 18.54 -2.75
C ALA A 111 8.62 17.25 -1.94
N VAL A 112 7.50 16.54 -1.91
CA VAL A 112 7.38 15.23 -1.26
C VAL A 112 6.75 14.23 -2.19
N ARG A 113 7.27 13.00 -2.18
CA ARG A 113 6.65 11.85 -2.82
C ARG A 113 6.42 10.74 -1.81
N MET A 114 5.26 10.10 -1.89
CA MET A 114 4.95 8.91 -1.12
C MET A 114 5.47 7.69 -1.88
N GLU A 115 6.47 6.97 -1.38
CA GLU A 115 7.04 5.83 -2.14
C GLU A 115 6.05 4.68 -2.31
N GLY A 116 5.09 4.56 -1.38
CA GLY A 116 4.04 3.53 -1.42
C GLY A 116 3.06 3.66 -2.59
N SER A 117 3.02 4.82 -3.25
CA SER A 117 2.13 5.06 -4.38
C SER A 117 2.78 5.75 -5.57
N GLY A 118 3.94 6.39 -5.34
CA GLY A 118 4.51 7.35 -6.26
C GLY A 118 3.80 8.71 -6.25
N ALA A 119 2.86 8.97 -5.33
CA ALA A 119 2.15 10.25 -5.24
C ALA A 119 3.13 11.39 -4.92
N ALA A 120 3.46 12.21 -5.91
CA ALA A 120 4.23 13.44 -5.72
C ALA A 120 3.33 14.64 -5.43
N SER A 121 3.80 15.57 -4.61
CA SER A 121 3.08 16.81 -4.30
C SER A 121 4.06 17.92 -3.92
N THR A 122 3.67 19.16 -4.19
CA THR A 122 4.23 20.31 -3.47
C THR A 122 3.81 20.28 -2.01
N TRP A 123 4.49 21.05 -1.16
CA TRP A 123 4.29 20.99 0.29
C TRP A 123 2.91 21.46 0.73
N GLU A 124 2.41 22.57 0.19
CA GLU A 124 1.19 23.22 0.69
C GLU A 124 -0.05 22.31 0.55
N PRO A 125 -0.36 21.72 -0.62
CA PRO A 125 -1.50 20.80 -0.74
C PRO A 125 -1.34 19.56 0.13
N TRP A 126 -0.13 19.00 0.20
CA TRP A 126 0.14 17.79 0.98
C TRP A 126 -0.02 18.02 2.49
N LEU A 127 0.55 19.11 3.01
CA LEU A 127 0.43 19.49 4.42
C LEU A 127 -1.02 19.82 4.78
N ALA A 128 -1.74 20.56 3.93
CA ALA A 128 -3.15 20.87 4.15
C ALA A 128 -4.01 19.61 4.31
N ARG A 129 -3.74 18.58 3.50
CA ARG A 129 -4.44 17.29 3.60
C ARG A 129 -4.16 16.56 4.91
N LEU A 130 -2.90 16.50 5.33
CA LEU A 130 -2.52 15.85 6.58
C LEU A 130 -3.09 16.57 7.81
N ASP A 131 -3.20 17.90 7.75
CA ASP A 131 -3.72 18.74 8.84
C ASP A 131 -5.25 18.75 8.94
N SER A 132 -5.96 18.33 7.88
CA SER A 132 -7.42 18.39 7.80
C SER A 132 -8.14 17.53 8.85
N GLY A 133 -7.51 16.43 9.27
CA GLY A 133 -8.15 15.38 10.07
C GLY A 133 -9.21 14.54 9.33
N LEU A 134 -9.40 14.75 8.03
CA LEU A 134 -10.40 14.05 7.22
C LEU A 134 -9.79 12.82 6.53
N SER A 135 -10.46 11.67 6.59
CA SER A 135 -10.03 10.44 5.91
C SER A 135 -9.95 10.59 4.38
N THR A 136 -10.80 11.44 3.79
CA THR A 136 -10.77 11.77 2.36
C THR A 136 -9.49 12.45 1.94
N ASP A 137 -9.01 13.38 2.76
CA ASP A 137 -7.82 14.17 2.49
C ASP A 137 -6.56 13.35 2.77
N LEU A 138 -6.59 12.54 3.83
CA LEU A 138 -5.51 11.60 4.12
C LEU A 138 -5.37 10.54 3.01
N TYR A 139 -6.48 10.03 2.47
CA TYR A 139 -6.49 9.18 1.29
C TYR A 139 -5.84 9.89 0.10
N ALA A 140 -6.28 11.12 -0.21
CA ALA A 140 -5.76 11.90 -1.32
C ALA A 140 -4.29 12.31 -1.17
N ALA A 141 -3.76 12.37 0.06
CA ALA A 141 -2.36 12.69 0.33
C ALA A 141 -1.40 11.55 -0.06
N SER A 142 -1.91 10.33 -0.21
CA SER A 142 -1.08 9.13 -0.20
C SER A 142 -1.43 8.10 -1.26
N VAL A 143 -2.66 8.08 -1.77
CA VAL A 143 -3.16 7.07 -2.70
C VAL A 143 -3.41 7.69 -4.07
N ILE A 144 -2.85 7.07 -5.11
CA ILE A 144 -3.14 7.43 -6.50
C ILE A 144 -4.13 6.47 -7.13
N ARG A 145 -4.73 6.89 -8.24
CA ARG A 145 -5.47 6.02 -9.15
C ARG A 145 -4.69 5.87 -10.43
N VAL A 146 -4.69 4.66 -10.98
CA VAL A 146 -4.04 4.32 -12.24
C VAL A 146 -5.11 3.76 -13.18
N GLN A 147 -5.12 4.25 -14.41
CA GLN A 147 -5.92 3.70 -15.51
C GLN A 147 -5.05 2.71 -16.28
N ASP A 148 -5.60 1.52 -16.51
CA ASP A 148 -5.00 0.46 -17.33
C ASP A 148 -6.11 -0.16 -18.19
N ASP A 149 -6.11 0.16 -19.48
CA ASP A 149 -7.18 -0.17 -20.44
C ASP A 149 -8.59 0.18 -19.93
N ASP A 150 -9.45 -0.82 -19.66
CA ASP A 150 -10.81 -0.67 -19.15
C ASP A 150 -10.92 -0.78 -17.62
N THR A 151 -9.77 -0.92 -16.95
CA THR A 151 -9.65 -1.15 -15.51
C THR A 151 -9.00 0.05 -14.84
N GLN A 152 -9.54 0.45 -13.70
CA GLN A 152 -8.87 1.37 -12.79
C GLN A 152 -8.49 0.66 -11.51
N PHE A 153 -7.38 1.08 -10.93
CA PHE A 153 -6.98 0.61 -9.61
C PHE A 153 -6.37 1.70 -8.74
N THR A 154 -6.43 1.50 -7.43
CA THR A 154 -5.70 2.32 -6.46
C THR A 154 -4.29 1.79 -6.26
N CYS A 155 -3.37 2.69 -5.91
CA CYS A 155 -2.03 2.34 -5.45
C CYS A 155 -1.67 3.21 -4.25
N GLY A 156 -1.31 2.57 -3.13
CA GLY A 156 -0.85 3.25 -1.92
C GLY A 156 -1.52 2.82 -0.62
N MET A 157 -2.59 2.01 -0.68
CA MET A 157 -3.36 1.66 0.52
C MET A 157 -2.54 0.89 1.58
N HIS A 158 -1.45 0.23 1.20
CA HIS A 158 -0.60 -0.51 2.14
C HIS A 158 0.11 0.40 3.17
N GLN A 159 0.18 1.71 2.94
CA GLN A 159 0.66 2.70 3.92
C GLN A 159 -0.24 2.78 5.16
N PHE A 160 -1.46 2.24 5.05
CA PHE A 160 -2.44 2.07 6.12
C PHE A 160 -2.61 0.61 6.55
N GLU A 161 -1.75 -0.29 6.05
CA GLU A 161 -1.92 -1.75 6.12
C GLU A 161 -3.26 -2.22 5.55
N LEU A 162 -3.63 -1.60 4.43
CA LEU A 162 -4.84 -1.90 3.70
C LEU A 162 -4.51 -2.34 2.26
N PRO A 163 -5.38 -3.13 1.65
CA PRO A 163 -5.27 -3.52 0.26
C PRO A 163 -5.72 -2.39 -0.65
N ASP A 164 -5.15 -2.39 -1.85
CA ASP A 164 -5.68 -1.57 -2.93
C ASP A 164 -6.99 -2.14 -3.45
N ALA A 165 -7.65 -1.43 -4.36
CA ALA A 165 -8.84 -1.89 -5.04
C ALA A 165 -8.72 -1.70 -6.55
N GLU A 166 -9.37 -2.57 -7.31
CA GLU A 166 -9.47 -2.47 -8.77
C GLU A 166 -10.91 -2.72 -9.23
N ILE A 167 -11.32 -2.04 -10.29
CA ILE A 167 -12.64 -2.18 -10.89
C ILE A 167 -12.57 -1.91 -12.40
N ALA A 168 -13.20 -2.79 -13.17
CA ALA A 168 -13.43 -2.60 -14.61
C ALA A 168 -14.80 -1.95 -14.84
N MET A 169 -14.81 -0.75 -15.44
CA MET A 169 -16.02 -0.03 -15.82
C MET A 169 -15.79 0.79 -17.08
N ALA A 170 -16.80 0.88 -17.94
CA ALA A 170 -16.73 1.68 -19.16
C ALA A 170 -16.66 3.20 -18.91
N ASP A 171 -17.19 3.68 -17.78
CA ASP A 171 -17.14 5.08 -17.39
C ASP A 171 -16.02 5.32 -16.34
N PRO A 172 -14.92 5.99 -16.72
CA PRO A 172 -13.79 6.26 -15.85
C PRO A 172 -14.14 7.09 -14.61
N ASP A 173 -15.08 8.02 -14.71
CA ASP A 173 -15.45 8.89 -13.60
C ASP A 173 -16.25 8.10 -12.54
N THR A 174 -17.13 7.21 -12.99
CA THR A 174 -17.81 6.28 -12.09
C THR A 174 -16.82 5.31 -11.44
N ALA A 175 -15.87 4.74 -12.18
CA ALA A 175 -14.82 3.90 -11.59
C ALA A 175 -14.03 4.66 -10.51
N ALA A 176 -13.66 5.91 -10.78
CA ALA A 176 -12.95 6.76 -9.84
C ALA A 176 -13.75 7.01 -8.55
N ARG A 177 -15.06 7.28 -8.65
CA ARG A 177 -15.95 7.43 -7.48
C ARG A 177 -16.06 6.14 -6.67
N TRP A 178 -16.15 4.99 -7.33
CA TRP A 178 -16.18 3.69 -6.68
C TRP A 178 -14.91 3.44 -5.86
N LEU A 179 -13.75 3.61 -6.49
CA LEU A 179 -12.46 3.38 -5.83
C LEU A 179 -12.20 4.37 -4.70
N ALA A 180 -12.48 5.65 -4.91
CA ALA A 180 -12.33 6.67 -3.86
C ALA A 180 -13.28 6.41 -2.68
N GLY A 181 -14.56 6.14 -2.95
CA GLY A 181 -15.54 5.83 -1.91
C GLY A 181 -15.15 4.59 -1.10
N PHE A 182 -14.70 3.54 -1.77
CA PHE A 182 -14.27 2.30 -1.11
C PHE A 182 -12.97 2.48 -0.32
N GLY A 183 -11.97 3.17 -0.88
CA GLY A 183 -10.72 3.48 -0.19
C GLY A 183 -10.94 4.29 1.08
N VAL A 184 -11.75 5.35 1.00
CA VAL A 184 -12.12 6.18 2.15
C VAL A 184 -12.95 5.39 3.17
N PHE A 185 -13.89 4.56 2.74
CA PHE A 185 -14.64 3.67 3.63
C PHE A 185 -13.72 2.75 4.43
N GLN A 186 -12.71 2.15 3.80
CA GLN A 186 -11.73 1.31 4.50
C GLN A 186 -10.96 2.09 5.57
N LEU A 187 -10.65 3.37 5.32
CA LEU A 187 -9.92 4.23 6.25
C LEU A 187 -10.79 4.75 7.40
N ALA A 188 -12.00 5.20 7.08
CA ALA A 188 -12.90 5.84 8.04
C ALA A 188 -13.56 4.83 8.98
N GLU A 189 -13.92 3.65 8.46
CA GLU A 189 -14.75 2.68 9.19
C GLU A 189 -13.97 1.45 9.70
N ASP A 190 -12.70 1.25 9.29
CA ASP A 190 -11.89 0.02 9.53
C ASP A 190 -12.74 -1.27 9.45
N PRO A 191 -13.41 -1.52 8.32
CA PRO A 191 -14.34 -2.62 8.17
C PRO A 191 -13.58 -3.96 8.12
N ALA A 192 -14.20 -5.00 8.70
CA ALA A 192 -13.69 -6.36 8.62
C ALA A 192 -14.15 -7.01 7.30
N LEU A 193 -13.44 -6.72 6.21
CA LEU A 193 -13.79 -7.17 4.86
C LEU A 193 -13.16 -8.54 4.53
N ALA A 194 -13.92 -9.38 3.81
CA ALA A 194 -13.49 -10.68 3.31
C ALA A 194 -13.96 -10.89 1.86
N SER A 195 -13.34 -11.84 1.14
CA SER A 195 -13.77 -12.18 -0.23
C SER A 195 -15.23 -12.62 -0.25
N GLY A 196 -15.99 -12.06 -1.18
CA GLY A 196 -17.43 -12.30 -1.33
C GLY A 196 -18.31 -11.27 -0.63
N HIS A 197 -17.73 -10.36 0.16
CA HIS A 197 -18.45 -9.17 0.60
C HIS A 197 -18.84 -8.28 -0.59
N THR A 198 -19.78 -7.38 -0.33
CA THR A 198 -20.28 -6.46 -1.34
C THR A 198 -20.15 -5.01 -0.89
N PHE A 199 -20.06 -4.11 -1.85
CA PHE A 199 -20.04 -2.68 -1.61
C PHE A 199 -20.82 -1.94 -2.69
N ARG A 200 -21.32 -0.75 -2.33
CA ARG A 200 -21.82 0.29 -3.23
C ARG A 200 -21.45 1.64 -2.62
N PRO A 201 -20.99 2.61 -3.41
CA PRO A 201 -20.58 3.92 -2.88
C PRO A 201 -21.77 4.78 -2.44
N ASP A 202 -22.95 4.56 -3.03
CA ASP A 202 -24.18 5.30 -2.77
C ASP A 202 -25.42 4.42 -3.07
N ASP A 203 -26.60 4.91 -2.71
CA ASP A 203 -27.86 4.17 -2.89
C ASP A 203 -28.31 4.04 -4.34
N ALA A 204 -27.80 4.90 -5.24
CA ALA A 204 -28.10 4.86 -6.66
C ALA A 204 -27.22 3.86 -7.42
N SER A 205 -26.06 3.51 -6.87
CA SER A 205 -25.09 2.61 -7.49
C SER A 205 -25.45 1.14 -7.29
N PRO A 206 -25.23 0.28 -8.31
CA PRO A 206 -25.45 -1.15 -8.17
C PRO A 206 -24.52 -1.73 -7.12
N ARG A 207 -24.93 -2.81 -6.47
CA ARG A 207 -24.08 -3.51 -5.50
C ARG A 207 -23.15 -4.48 -6.22
N ARG A 208 -21.85 -4.44 -5.92
CA ARG A 208 -20.86 -5.35 -6.52
C ARG A 208 -20.16 -6.16 -5.43
N ALA A 209 -19.98 -7.45 -5.71
CA ALA A 209 -19.13 -8.30 -4.91
C ALA A 209 -17.65 -8.04 -5.25
N PHE A 210 -16.76 -8.35 -4.32
CA PHE A 210 -15.33 -8.28 -4.56
C PHE A 210 -14.59 -9.45 -3.91
N GLU A 211 -13.42 -9.77 -4.46
CA GLU A 211 -12.56 -10.85 -3.98
C GLU A 211 -11.15 -10.34 -3.71
N ARG A 212 -10.48 -10.86 -2.68
CA ARG A 212 -9.08 -10.53 -2.42
C ARG A 212 -8.20 -11.28 -3.41
N TRP A 213 -7.27 -10.57 -4.04
CA TRP A 213 -6.23 -11.14 -4.88
C TRP A 213 -4.84 -10.63 -4.48
N PRO A 214 -3.76 -11.42 -4.67
CA PRO A 214 -2.40 -10.93 -4.51
C PRO A 214 -2.10 -9.77 -5.45
N ASP A 215 -1.27 -8.83 -4.99
CA ASP A 215 -0.74 -7.81 -5.87
C ASP A 215 0.35 -8.41 -6.77
N HIS A 216 0.16 -8.30 -8.07
CA HIS A 216 1.09 -8.76 -9.10
C HIS A 216 1.48 -7.62 -10.06
N ARG A 217 1.00 -6.39 -9.79
CA ARG A 217 1.22 -5.21 -10.63
C ARG A 217 2.61 -4.62 -10.42
N HIS A 218 3.18 -4.84 -9.24
CA HIS A 218 4.52 -4.39 -8.86
C HIS A 218 5.33 -5.57 -8.29
N HIS A 219 6.63 -5.58 -8.59
CA HIS A 219 7.57 -6.53 -7.99
C HIS A 219 7.62 -6.32 -6.45
N PRO A 220 7.79 -7.37 -5.62
CA PRO A 220 7.85 -7.22 -4.16
C PRO A 220 8.92 -6.24 -3.62
N ASP A 221 9.97 -5.98 -4.41
CA ASP A 221 11.02 -5.00 -4.06
C ASP A 221 10.67 -3.56 -4.49
N ASP A 222 9.58 -3.35 -5.22
CA ASP A 222 9.06 -2.02 -5.55
C ASP A 222 8.23 -1.50 -4.37
N GLY A 223 8.51 -0.27 -3.92
CA GLY A 223 7.79 0.35 -2.80
C GLY A 223 6.27 0.43 -3.00
N ARG A 224 5.78 0.36 -4.24
CA ARG A 224 4.35 0.38 -4.60
C ARG A 224 3.66 -0.98 -4.48
N HIS A 225 4.40 -2.06 -4.28
CA HIS A 225 3.82 -3.38 -4.08
C HIS A 225 2.97 -3.43 -2.81
N ASN A 226 1.72 -3.88 -2.96
CA ASN A 226 0.82 -4.01 -1.82
C ASN A 226 0.83 -5.46 -1.28
N PRO A 227 1.50 -5.74 -0.13
CA PRO A 227 1.56 -7.08 0.43
C PRO A 227 0.21 -7.56 0.98
N PHE A 228 -0.77 -6.65 1.16
CA PHE A 228 -2.14 -6.98 1.55
C PHE A 228 -3.05 -7.26 0.34
N GLY A 229 -2.50 -7.15 -0.87
CA GLY A 229 -3.16 -7.46 -2.12
C GLY A 229 -4.11 -6.37 -2.61
N VAL A 230 -5.08 -6.81 -3.42
CA VAL A 230 -6.03 -5.96 -4.12
C VAL A 230 -7.43 -6.54 -3.96
N TRP A 231 -8.42 -5.70 -3.67
CA TRP A 231 -9.82 -6.03 -3.80
C TRP A 231 -10.23 -5.90 -5.26
N ARG A 232 -10.57 -7.02 -5.90
CA ARG A 232 -11.09 -7.03 -7.28
C ARG A 232 -12.59 -6.96 -7.26
N PHE A 233 -13.15 -5.84 -7.70
CA PHE A 233 -14.58 -5.72 -7.91
C PHE A 233 -15.00 -6.55 -9.11
N LEU A 234 -15.99 -7.41 -8.92
CA LEU A 234 -16.54 -8.24 -9.98
C LEU A 234 -17.53 -7.43 -10.84
N PRO A 235 -17.80 -7.88 -12.08
CA PRO A 235 -18.90 -7.36 -12.86
C PRO A 235 -20.22 -7.42 -12.09
N GLU A 236 -21.13 -6.51 -12.39
CA GLU A 236 -22.46 -6.49 -11.77
C GLU A 236 -23.19 -7.81 -12.01
N GLY A 237 -23.76 -8.40 -10.95
CA GLY A 237 -24.46 -9.68 -11.01
C GLY A 237 -23.57 -10.92 -11.15
N ALA A 238 -22.24 -10.77 -11.21
CA ALA A 238 -21.34 -11.92 -11.27
C ALA A 238 -21.47 -12.80 -10.01
N PRO A 239 -21.46 -14.14 -10.16
CA PRO A 239 -21.46 -15.08 -9.04
C PRO A 239 -20.06 -15.12 -8.43
N GLY A 240 -19.70 -14.07 -7.69
CA GLY A 240 -18.48 -14.05 -6.90
C GLY A 240 -18.48 -15.12 -5.83
N LEU A 241 -17.40 -15.18 -5.05
CA LEU A 241 -17.42 -15.93 -3.80
C LEU A 241 -18.60 -15.44 -2.94
N GLY A 242 -19.32 -16.38 -2.31
CA GLY A 242 -20.30 -16.03 -1.30
C GLY A 242 -19.59 -15.50 -0.04
N ALA A 243 -20.12 -14.43 0.54
CA ALA A 243 -19.71 -13.95 1.87
C ALA A 243 -19.87 -15.08 2.90
N GLN A 244 -18.92 -15.15 3.85
CA GLN A 244 -18.94 -16.13 4.93
C GLN A 244 -18.79 -15.39 6.26
N ASP A 245 -19.61 -15.77 7.25
CA ASP A 245 -19.50 -15.22 8.61
C ASP A 245 -18.17 -15.58 9.28
N LEU A 246 -17.68 -16.80 8.98
CA LEU A 246 -16.38 -17.30 9.41
C LEU A 246 -15.52 -17.63 8.20
N VAL A 247 -14.31 -17.07 8.18
CA VAL A 247 -13.32 -17.27 7.13
C VAL A 247 -12.37 -18.40 7.53
N PRO A 248 -12.15 -19.40 6.67
CA PRO A 248 -11.15 -20.43 6.91
C PRO A 248 -9.75 -19.82 6.83
N THR A 249 -9.08 -19.67 7.97
CA THR A 249 -7.71 -19.17 8.06
C THR A 249 -6.75 -20.34 8.23
N ILE A 250 -5.97 -20.62 7.20
CA ILE A 250 -4.96 -21.69 7.18
C ILE A 250 -3.73 -21.26 7.99
N ILE A 251 -3.25 -22.12 8.89
CA ILE A 251 -2.07 -21.86 9.74
C ILE A 251 -1.15 -23.09 9.77
N PRO A 252 0.12 -23.00 9.33
CA PRO A 252 0.82 -21.79 8.86
C PRO A 252 0.28 -21.27 7.53
N ALA A 253 0.65 -20.04 7.13
CA ALA A 253 0.11 -19.39 5.93
C ALA A 253 0.16 -20.29 4.68
N LEU A 254 -0.91 -20.33 3.90
CA LEU A 254 -1.04 -21.20 2.73
C LEU A 254 0.07 -20.93 1.71
N VAL A 255 0.40 -19.66 1.46
CA VAL A 255 1.53 -19.28 0.58
C VAL A 255 2.86 -19.91 1.02
N ALA A 256 3.10 -19.99 2.33
CA ALA A 256 4.32 -20.59 2.88
C ALA A 256 4.33 -22.12 2.73
N GLN A 257 3.17 -22.76 2.90
CA GLN A 257 3.02 -24.20 2.69
C GLN A 257 3.26 -24.58 1.22
N LEU A 258 2.68 -23.82 0.28
CA LEU A 258 2.86 -24.05 -1.16
C LEU A 258 4.31 -23.82 -1.60
N LEU A 259 4.94 -22.74 -1.12
CA LEU A 259 6.36 -22.47 -1.41
C LEU A 259 7.28 -23.57 -0.89
N ALA A 260 7.04 -24.06 0.34
CA ALA A 260 7.81 -25.15 0.91
C ALA A 260 7.63 -26.46 0.12
N ALA A 261 6.40 -26.78 -0.27
CA ALA A 261 6.09 -27.96 -1.07
C ALA A 261 6.74 -27.90 -2.46
N GLU A 262 6.70 -26.75 -3.13
CA GLU A 262 7.33 -26.57 -4.44
C GLU A 262 8.86 -26.70 -4.36
N ARG A 263 9.48 -26.10 -3.33
CA ARG A 263 10.93 -26.23 -3.07
C ARG A 263 11.33 -27.68 -2.77
N ALA A 264 10.54 -28.39 -1.98
CA ALA A 264 10.80 -29.80 -1.67
C ALA A 264 10.65 -30.70 -2.91
N LYS A 265 9.68 -30.39 -3.78
CA LYS A 265 9.47 -31.11 -5.04
C LYS A 265 10.55 -30.79 -6.09
N GLY A 266 11.15 -29.58 -6.04
CA GLY A 266 12.13 -29.11 -7.01
C GLY A 266 11.54 -28.79 -8.40
N SER A 267 10.22 -28.73 -8.51
CA SER A 267 9.49 -28.38 -9.74
C SER A 267 8.12 -27.81 -9.39
N ALA A 268 7.52 -27.10 -10.36
CA ALA A 268 6.19 -26.50 -10.24
C ALA A 268 5.14 -27.44 -9.63
N LEU A 269 4.36 -26.95 -8.67
CA LEU A 269 3.15 -27.63 -8.25
C LEU A 269 2.10 -27.60 -9.37
N THR A 270 1.45 -28.74 -9.57
CA THR A 270 0.27 -28.89 -10.43
C THR A 270 -0.98 -28.42 -9.69
N ARG A 271 -2.06 -28.14 -10.44
CA ARG A 271 -3.36 -27.77 -9.86
C ARG A 271 -3.85 -28.75 -8.81
N MET A 272 -3.79 -30.04 -9.14
CA MET A 272 -4.21 -31.12 -8.24
C MET A 272 -3.38 -31.15 -6.94
N GLU A 273 -2.07 -30.86 -7.01
CA GLU A 273 -1.23 -30.79 -5.82
C GLU A 273 -1.55 -29.59 -4.94
N VAL A 274 -1.80 -28.41 -5.54
CA VAL A 274 -2.23 -27.23 -4.79
C VAL A 274 -3.59 -27.45 -4.13
N GLU A 275 -4.58 -27.96 -4.87
CA GLU A 275 -5.92 -28.24 -4.35
C GLU A 275 -5.89 -29.28 -3.23
N ARG A 276 -5.06 -30.33 -3.35
CA ARG A 276 -4.86 -31.31 -2.28
C ARG A 276 -4.25 -30.68 -1.03
N LEU A 277 -3.19 -29.88 -1.19
CA LEU A 277 -2.55 -29.18 -0.07
C LEU A 277 -3.53 -28.26 0.65
N VAL A 278 -4.38 -27.54 -0.10
CA VAL A 278 -5.42 -26.68 0.49
C VAL A 278 -6.44 -27.51 1.27
N ALA A 279 -6.89 -28.64 0.71
CA ALA A 279 -7.89 -29.50 1.36
C ALA A 279 -7.38 -30.17 2.65
N GLU A 280 -6.08 -30.48 2.70
CA GLU A 280 -5.42 -31.12 3.85
C GLU A 280 -4.87 -30.11 4.86
N ALA A 281 -4.81 -28.82 4.51
CA ALA A 281 -4.19 -27.81 5.34
C ALA A 281 -4.97 -27.58 6.66
N PRO A 282 -4.27 -27.52 7.81
CA PRO A 282 -4.90 -27.13 9.06
C PRO A 282 -5.44 -25.71 8.98
N ALA A 283 -6.74 -25.55 9.27
CA ALA A 283 -7.44 -24.27 9.23
C ALA A 283 -8.23 -24.03 10.51
N MET A 284 -8.36 -22.75 10.88
CA MET A 284 -9.29 -22.29 11.91
C MET A 284 -10.39 -21.46 11.26
N ALA A 285 -11.63 -21.72 11.62
CA ALA A 285 -12.75 -20.86 11.27
C ALA A 285 -12.76 -19.66 12.23
N VAL A 286 -12.50 -18.46 11.73
CA VAL A 286 -12.45 -17.22 12.52
C VAL A 286 -13.26 -16.13 11.83
N ASP A 287 -13.72 -15.13 12.58
CA ASP A 287 -14.34 -13.96 11.96
C ASP A 287 -13.32 -13.14 11.13
N ALA A 288 -13.83 -12.32 10.21
CA ALA A 288 -13.00 -11.52 9.31
C ALA A 288 -12.08 -10.53 10.04
N ARG A 289 -12.45 -10.04 11.22
CA ARG A 289 -11.62 -9.10 12.00
C ARG A 289 -10.40 -9.82 12.58
N ARG A 290 -10.56 -11.05 13.05
CA ARG A 290 -9.46 -11.90 13.53
C ARG A 290 -8.55 -12.34 12.39
N ALA A 291 -9.09 -12.68 11.22
CA ALA A 291 -8.30 -12.98 10.02
C ALA A 291 -7.42 -11.78 9.63
N LEU A 292 -8.01 -10.57 9.53
CA LEU A 292 -7.29 -9.33 9.24
C LEU A 292 -6.19 -9.02 10.27
N ALA A 293 -6.45 -9.26 11.56
CA ALA A 293 -5.44 -9.07 12.60
C ALA A 293 -4.22 -10.00 12.40
N LEU A 294 -4.44 -11.24 11.96
CA LEU A 294 -3.36 -12.17 11.65
C LEU A 294 -2.57 -11.72 10.41
N GLU A 295 -3.23 -11.19 9.38
CA GLU A 295 -2.59 -10.61 8.19
C GLU A 295 -1.73 -9.39 8.55
N ARG A 296 -2.24 -8.46 9.37
CA ARG A 296 -1.47 -7.31 9.86
C ARG A 296 -0.25 -7.75 10.69
N SER A 297 -0.42 -8.73 11.59
CA SER A 297 0.69 -9.24 12.40
C SER A 297 1.81 -9.91 11.58
N ARG A 298 1.47 -10.57 10.47
CA ARG A 298 2.45 -11.21 9.58
C ARG A 298 3.01 -10.24 8.54
N GLY A 299 2.26 -9.17 8.23
CA GLY A 299 2.63 -8.12 7.29
C GLY A 299 2.21 -8.35 5.84
N TYR A 300 1.38 -9.34 5.57
CA TYR A 300 0.88 -9.68 4.24
C TYR A 300 -0.45 -10.43 4.33
N ALA A 301 -1.27 -10.34 3.29
CA ALA A 301 -2.46 -11.14 3.12
C ALA A 301 -2.09 -12.53 2.57
N ASP A 302 -2.81 -13.56 3.01
CA ASP A 302 -2.61 -14.92 2.50
C ASP A 302 -3.43 -15.18 1.23
N LEU A 303 -3.25 -16.35 0.63
CA LEU A 303 -4.07 -16.75 -0.52
C LEU A 303 -5.49 -17.12 -0.06
N GLU A 304 -6.50 -16.70 -0.83
CA GLU A 304 -7.88 -17.15 -0.66
C GLU A 304 -7.97 -18.64 -1.00
N PRO A 305 -8.32 -19.52 -0.04
CA PRO A 305 -8.33 -20.97 -0.27
C PRO A 305 -9.20 -21.39 -1.46
N ARG A 306 -10.32 -20.69 -1.69
CA ARG A 306 -11.24 -20.97 -2.81
C ARG A 306 -10.72 -20.50 -4.18
N ARG A 307 -9.60 -19.77 -4.21
CA ARG A 307 -8.91 -19.26 -5.42
C ARG A 307 -7.42 -19.62 -5.40
N ALA A 308 -7.02 -20.58 -4.57
CA ALA A 308 -5.62 -20.82 -4.25
C ALA A 308 -4.76 -21.15 -5.47
N TRP A 309 -5.29 -21.94 -6.43
CA TRP A 309 -4.56 -22.30 -7.63
C TRP A 309 -4.24 -21.07 -8.49
N GLU A 310 -5.25 -20.27 -8.82
CA GLU A 310 -5.12 -19.08 -9.65
C GLU A 310 -4.20 -18.05 -8.99
N GLN A 311 -4.35 -17.86 -7.68
CA GLN A 311 -3.51 -16.92 -6.93
C GLN A 311 -2.07 -17.42 -6.77
N TRP A 312 -1.86 -18.74 -6.60
CA TRP A 312 -0.52 -19.32 -6.53
C TRP A 312 0.26 -19.09 -7.83
N GLN A 313 -0.39 -19.16 -9.00
CA GLN A 313 0.29 -18.89 -10.27
C GLN A 313 0.83 -17.45 -10.34
N LEU A 314 0.14 -16.48 -9.74
CA LEU A 314 0.61 -15.09 -9.67
C LEU A 314 1.78 -14.94 -8.71
N VAL A 315 1.65 -15.49 -7.51
CA VAL A 315 2.62 -15.29 -6.42
C VAL A 315 3.93 -16.06 -6.67
N ARG A 316 3.86 -17.27 -7.22
CA ARG A 316 5.07 -18.05 -7.50
C ARG A 316 5.98 -17.41 -8.54
N ALA A 317 5.43 -16.60 -9.45
CA ALA A 317 6.21 -15.90 -10.46
C ALA A 317 7.15 -14.84 -9.86
N THR A 318 6.91 -14.41 -8.62
CA THR A 318 7.71 -13.41 -7.92
C THR A 318 8.47 -13.97 -6.70
N LEU A 319 8.20 -15.21 -6.28
CA LEU A 319 8.81 -15.82 -5.09
C LEU A 319 9.73 -17.02 -5.36
N VAL A 320 9.67 -17.61 -6.57
CA VAL A 320 10.41 -18.84 -6.95
C VAL A 320 11.49 -18.54 -7.96
#